data_AF-A0A5K0VJ86-F1
#
_entry.id   AF-A0A5K0VJ86-F1
#
_cell.length_a   1.000
_cell.length_b   1.000
_cell.length_c   1.000
_cell.angle_alpha   90.00
_cell.angle_beta   90.00
_cell.angle_gamma   90.00
#
_symmetry.space_group_name_H-M   'P 1'
#
loop_
_entity.id
_entity.type
_entity.pdbx_description
1 polymer ?
#
loop_
_entity_poly.entity_id
_entity_poly.type
_entity_poly.pdbx_seq_one_letter_code
_entity_poly.pdbx_strand_id
1 'polypeptide(L)' 'YKWAPNWEGPYVIKEALPRNLYWLIDVDGVKLVNLVNALHLKKF' A
#
# COMPACT_ATOMS: atom_id res chain seq x y z
N TYR A 1 0.71 -24.90 -8.28
CA TYR A 1 0.71 -23.63 -9.02
C TYR A 1 -0.02 -22.58 -8.22
N LYS A 2 0.67 -21.64 -7.58
CA LYS A 2 0.02 -20.52 -6.87
C LYS A 2 0.77 -19.22 -7.20
N TRP A 3 0.56 -18.77 -8.43
CA TRP A 3 0.99 -17.44 -8.90
C TRP A 3 -0.12 -16.40 -8.66
N ALA A 4 -0.83 -16.52 -7.53
CA ALA A 4 -1.75 -15.48 -7.12
C ALA A 4 -0.92 -14.42 -6.41
N PRO A 5 -0.94 -13.16 -6.86
CA PRO A 5 -0.20 -12.14 -6.16
C PRO A 5 -0.84 -11.93 -4.78
N ASN A 6 -0.01 -11.87 -3.73
CA ASN A 6 -0.44 -11.68 -2.34
C ASN A 6 -0.83 -10.20 -2.08
N TRP A 7 -1.51 -9.55 -3.02
CA TRP A 7 -1.98 -8.18 -2.85
C TRP A 7 -3.14 -8.17 -1.85
N GLU A 8 -2.95 -7.52 -0.71
CA GLU A 8 -3.95 -7.45 0.36
C GLU A 8 -4.94 -6.31 0.10
N GLY A 9 -5.81 -6.44 -0.90
CA GLY A 9 -6.91 -5.50 -1.11
C GLY A 9 -6.54 -4.09 -1.59
N PRO A 10 -7.56 -3.20 -1.75
CA PRO A 10 -7.37 -1.85 -2.23
C PRO A 10 -6.96 -0.89 -1.11
N TYR A 11 -5.78 -0.30 -1.24
CA TYR A 11 -5.29 0.74 -0.34
C TYR A 11 -5.27 2.10 -1.01
N VAL A 12 -5.51 3.14 -0.21
CA VAL A 12 -5.39 4.54 -0.64
C VAL A 12 -4.13 5.13 -0.05
N ILE A 13 -3.38 5.90 -0.85
CA ILE A 13 -2.23 6.64 -0.36
C ILE A 13 -2.74 7.80 0.49
N LYS A 14 -2.40 7.80 1.78
CA LYS A 14 -2.68 8.92 2.69
C LYS A 14 -1.60 9.97 2.63
N GLU A 15 -0.34 9.54 2.66
CA GLU A 15 0.80 10.45 2.69
C GLU A 15 1.98 9.86 1.93
N ALA A 16 2.65 10.71 1.14
CA ALA A 16 3.87 10.37 0.44
C ALA A 16 5.05 10.97 1.21
N LEU A 17 5.90 10.11 1.75
CA LEU A 17 7.11 10.49 2.44
C LEU A 17 8.27 10.62 1.44
N PRO A 18 9.22 11.52 1.71
CA PRO A 18 10.47 11.53 0.96
C PRO A 18 11.10 10.14 1.07
N ARG A 19 11.74 9.67 -0.02
CA ARG A 19 12.42 8.36 -0.13
C ARG A 19 11.55 7.17 -0.57
N ASN A 20 10.52 7.42 -1.39
CA ASN A 20 9.62 6.39 -1.96
C ASN A 20 8.83 5.59 -0.92
N LEU A 21 8.60 6.16 0.26
CA LEU A 21 7.78 5.56 1.30
C LEU A 21 6.39 6.21 1.30
N TYR A 22 5.37 5.40 1.51
CA TYR A 22 3.98 5.83 1.49
C TYR A 22 3.30 5.29 2.72
N TRP A 23 2.51 6.14 3.35
CA TRP A 23 1.51 5.70 4.30
C TRP A 23 0.23 5.38 3.56
N LEU A 24 -0.19 4.13 3.71
CA LEU A 24 -1.43 3.63 3.17
C LEU A 24 -2.51 3.67 4.24
N ILE A 25 -3.74 3.94 3.79
CA ILE A 25 -4.96 3.67 4.54
C ILE A 25 -5.78 2.64 3.79
N ASP A 26 -6.48 1.81 4.55
CA ASP A 26 -7.53 0.98 4.01
C ASP A 26 -8.70 1.84 3.51
N VAL A 27 -9.59 1.27 2.69
CA VAL A 27 -10.84 1.89 2.25
C VAL A 27 -11.69 2.34 3.45
N ASP A 28 -11.63 1.61 4.56
CA ASP A 28 -12.31 1.97 5.81
C ASP A 28 -11.62 3.11 6.59
N GLY A 29 -10.52 3.66 6.07
CA GLY A 29 -9.76 4.74 6.69
C GLY A 29 -8.80 4.29 7.80
N VAL A 30 -8.64 2.98 7.98
CA VAL A 30 -7.69 2.40 8.94
C VAL A 30 -6.26 2.62 8.43
N LYS A 31 -5.43 3.32 9.22
CA LYS A 31 -4.01 3.51 8.89
C LYS A 31 -3.24 2.21 9.01
N LEU A 32 -2.52 1.86 7.96
CA LEU A 32 -1.47 0.87 8.05
C LEU A 32 -0.33 1.45 8.89
N VAL A 33 0.02 0.73 9.96
CA VAL A 33 1.14 1.10 10.85
C VAL A 33 2.47 1.03 10.08
N ASN A 34 2.53 0.17 9.07
CA ASN A 34 3.70 0.00 8.23
C ASN A 34 3.72 0.99 7.07
N LEU A 35 4.88 1.61 6.90
CA LEU A 35 5.23 2.35 5.70
C LEU A 35 5.51 1.39 4.56
N VAL A 36 4.90 1.63 3.40
CA VAL A 36 5.06 0.78 2.22
C VAL A 36 5.87 1.51 1.17
N ASN A 37 6.80 0.79 0.52
CA ASN A 37 7.58 1.36 -0.56
C ASN A 37 6.75 1.43 -1.86
N ALA A 38 6.90 2.48 -2.67
CA ALA A 38 6.30 2.56 -4.01
C ALA A 38 6.56 1.32 -4.88
N LEU A 39 7.72 0.66 -4.72
CA LEU A 39 8.05 -0.58 -5.43
C LEU A 39 7.04 -1.71 -5.15
N HIS A 40 6.38 -1.67 -4.00
CA HIS A 40 5.36 -2.63 -3.60
C HIS A 40 3.95 -2.05 -3.77
N LEU A 41 3.79 -0.94 -4.49
CA LEU A 41 2.48 -0.41 -4.84
C LEU A 41 2.22 -0.69 -6.31
N LYS A 42 1.06 -1.29 -6.59
CA LYS A 42 0.54 -1.39 -7.95
C LYS A 42 -0.61 -0.41 -8.09
N LYS A 43 -0.46 0.57 -8.99
CA LYS A 43 -1.55 1.46 -9.36
C LYS A 43 -2.59 0.65 -10.13
N PHE A 44 -3.81 0.62 -9.61
CA PHE A 44 -5.00 0.09 -10.27
C PHE A 44 -5.87 1.24 -10.79
#